data_AF-A0A929IYQ5-F1
#
_entry.id   AF-A0A929IYQ5-F1
#
_cell.length_a   1.000
_cell.length_b   1.000
_cell.length_c   1.000
_cell.angle_alpha   90.00
_cell.angle_beta   90.00
_cell.angle_gamma   90.00
#
_symmetry.space_group_name_H-M   'P 1'
#
loop_
_entity.id
_entity.type
_entity.pdbx_description
1 polymer ?
#
loop_
_entity_poly.entity_id
_entity_poly.type
_entity_poly.pdbx_seq_one_letter_code
_entity_poly.pdbx_strand_id
1 'polypeptide(L)'
;MKKSSEPTICFHCGLPVADSLDIFVEYKGENKAMCCYGCQAVSQAIIDSGMDDFYSYRTSNPEKPEEIVPEFLQQLKAYDSSSIQKKFVHETSDDTSNGKALEVSLILEGITCAACVWLNEKHLNALDGVISANINYSNHRALVRWDDSQIKLSDILESISRIGYLAHPYDPEQHQRILEKERKQQIKRLGLSGLLGMQIMIFAVAMYTGEWWGIDETFKQSFRWISLALCIPILLYASSVFFKSAYRDLSNKRVGMDVPVSLGIAIAFSASFINTIKGTGEVYFDSVAMFTFFLLSARFFEIGTRKQTSEATEALLNLKPAIATRLINYTDSKTDSIAAPANQQESIAVAELNIGDYLLVRPGEVIPADSIIVNGTSGINESLITGESLPVTKQVSDSVIGGSTNTENPLIIQVSKLGEDSVLSSIQRLIDEAQHTKPAIAKLADKIATWFVSILLTVAAIVAYYWYNADPARWLEITIATLVVSCPCALSLATPTAITAASGQLAKIGLLPKRAHALETLAQATDFVFDKTGTLTTGRIKLEDIILQTNDQNSDYILA
;
A
#
# COMPACT_ATOMS: atom_id res chain seq x y z
N MET A 1 11.87 -59.39 -38.47
CA MET A 1 10.87 -59.40 -37.37
C MET A 1 11.52 -58.83 -36.12
N LYS A 2 11.44 -57.51 -35.89
CA LYS A 2 11.82 -56.89 -34.61
C LYS A 2 10.56 -56.85 -33.75
N LYS A 3 10.53 -57.59 -32.64
CA LYS A 3 9.50 -57.46 -31.61
C LYS A 3 9.57 -56.01 -31.08
N SER A 4 8.47 -55.27 -31.19
CA SER A 4 8.25 -54.00 -30.51
C SER A 4 8.20 -54.28 -29.00
N SER A 5 9.26 -53.95 -28.27
CA SER A 5 9.26 -53.94 -26.81
C SER A 5 8.37 -52.78 -26.34
N GLU A 6 7.34 -53.08 -25.56
CA GLU A 6 6.52 -52.06 -24.91
C GLU A 6 7.40 -51.17 -24.02
N PRO A 7 7.15 -49.84 -23.96
CA PRO A 7 7.93 -48.95 -23.11
C PRO A 7 7.76 -49.35 -21.65
N THR A 8 8.87 -49.57 -20.96
CA THR A 8 8.85 -49.95 -19.54
C THR A 8 8.39 -48.74 -18.74
N ILE A 9 7.36 -48.91 -17.92
CA ILE A 9 6.70 -47.82 -17.18
C ILE A 9 7.10 -47.89 -15.70
N CYS A 10 7.28 -46.74 -15.06
CA CYS A 10 7.62 -46.67 -13.64
C CYS A 10 6.46 -47.18 -12.79
N PHE A 11 6.77 -48.09 -11.87
CA PHE A 11 5.80 -48.66 -10.95
C PHE A 11 5.19 -47.64 -9.99
N HIS A 12 5.93 -46.62 -9.57
CA HIS A 12 5.43 -45.61 -8.63
C HIS A 12 4.57 -44.53 -9.31
N CYS A 13 5.08 -43.87 -10.35
CA CYS A 13 4.45 -42.68 -10.95
C CYS A 13 3.86 -42.90 -12.35
N GLY A 14 4.12 -44.04 -13.00
CA GLY A 14 3.59 -44.33 -14.34
C GLY A 14 4.25 -43.57 -15.50
N LEU A 15 5.40 -42.93 -15.28
CA LEU A 15 6.21 -42.32 -16.35
C LEU A 15 7.08 -43.36 -17.07
N PRO A 16 7.44 -43.15 -18.35
CA PRO A 16 8.36 -44.04 -19.05
C PRO A 16 9.74 -44.06 -18.36
N VAL A 17 10.28 -45.26 -18.19
CA VAL A 17 11.65 -45.48 -17.70
C VAL A 17 12.59 -45.32 -18.89
N ALA A 18 13.60 -44.47 -18.75
CA ALA A 18 14.61 -44.32 -19.80
C ALA A 18 15.44 -45.61 -19.93
N ASP A 19 15.74 -46.03 -21.15
CA ASP A 19 16.45 -47.29 -21.45
C ASP A 19 17.84 -47.41 -20.79
N SER A 20 18.39 -46.32 -20.25
CA SER A 20 19.69 -46.25 -19.57
C SER A 20 19.62 -46.40 -18.04
N LEU A 21 18.42 -46.56 -17.45
CA LEU A 21 18.23 -46.60 -15.99
C LEU A 21 17.76 -47.98 -15.50
N ASP A 22 18.67 -48.69 -14.83
CA ASP A 22 18.40 -49.95 -14.11
C ASP A 22 18.09 -49.68 -12.62
N ILE A 23 16.93 -49.08 -12.34
CA ILE A 23 16.48 -48.82 -10.96
C ILE A 23 15.21 -49.63 -10.67
N PHE A 24 15.22 -50.40 -9.58
CA PHE A 24 14.12 -51.30 -9.21
C PHE A 24 13.76 -51.24 -7.72
N VAL A 25 12.52 -51.57 -7.39
CA VAL A 25 12.07 -51.90 -6.02
C VAL A 25 11.50 -53.32 -6.02
N GLU A 26 11.72 -54.08 -4.94
CA GLU A 26 11.10 -55.39 -4.77
C GLU A 26 9.70 -55.23 -4.18
N TYR A 27 8.67 -55.68 -4.90
CA TYR A 27 7.28 -55.67 -4.44
C TYR A 27 6.64 -57.04 -4.69
N LYS A 28 6.19 -57.71 -3.62
CA LYS A 28 5.58 -59.06 -3.66
C LYS A 28 6.44 -60.10 -4.41
N GLY A 29 7.77 -60.01 -4.27
CA GLY A 29 8.74 -60.93 -4.89
C GLY A 29 9.07 -60.64 -6.37
N GLU A 30 8.57 -59.53 -6.93
CA GLU A 30 8.90 -59.08 -8.29
C GLU A 30 9.65 -57.75 -8.28
N ASN A 31 10.68 -57.63 -9.12
CA ASN A 31 11.39 -56.37 -9.33
C ASN A 31 10.58 -55.44 -10.24
N LYS A 32 10.22 -54.27 -9.70
CA LYS A 32 9.42 -53.26 -10.39
C LYS A 32 10.28 -52.04 -10.74
N ALA A 33 10.28 -51.66 -12.02
CA ALA A 33 11.14 -50.59 -12.55
C ALA A 33 10.74 -49.19 -12.06
N MET A 34 11.73 -48.30 -11.91
CA MET A 34 11.59 -46.93 -11.42
C MET A 34 12.19 -45.92 -12.40
N CYS A 35 11.51 -44.79 -12.63
CA CYS A 35 12.02 -43.75 -13.53
C CYS A 35 13.15 -42.91 -12.90
N CYS A 36 13.27 -42.88 -11.57
CA CYS A 36 14.30 -42.14 -10.86
C CYS A 36 14.53 -42.70 -9.44
N TYR A 37 15.66 -42.34 -8.82
CA TYR A 37 15.98 -42.70 -7.43
C TYR A 37 14.96 -42.16 -6.40
N GLY A 38 14.26 -41.06 -6.72
CA GLY A 38 13.18 -40.54 -5.87
C GLY A 38 11.98 -41.50 -5.80
N CYS A 39 11.54 -42.02 -6.95
CA CYS A 39 10.47 -43.03 -6.99
C CYS A 39 10.88 -44.32 -6.28
N GLN A 40 12.14 -44.75 -6.44
CA GLN A 40 12.66 -45.91 -5.71
C GLN A 40 12.64 -45.68 -4.19
N ALA A 41 13.14 -44.54 -3.72
CA ALA A 41 13.20 -44.24 -2.29
C ALA A 41 11.81 -44.16 -1.65
N VAL A 42 10.85 -43.51 -2.32
CA VAL A 42 9.47 -43.42 -1.83
C VAL A 42 8.79 -44.78 -1.86
N SER A 43 8.94 -45.55 -2.94
CA SER A 43 8.37 -46.89 -3.01
C SER A 43 8.96 -47.84 -1.98
N GLN A 44 10.28 -47.82 -1.79
CA GLN A 44 10.95 -48.63 -0.78
C GLN A 44 10.49 -48.23 0.62
N ALA A 45 10.40 -46.94 0.93
CA ALA A 45 9.93 -46.47 2.24
C ALA A 45 8.49 -46.89 2.53
N ILE A 46 7.59 -46.87 1.55
CA ILE A 46 6.20 -47.32 1.69
C ILE A 46 6.14 -48.83 1.97
N ILE A 47 6.92 -49.63 1.23
CA ILE A 47 6.98 -51.08 1.38
C ILE A 47 7.61 -51.47 2.72
N ASP A 48 8.74 -50.85 3.09
CA ASP A 48 9.45 -51.09 4.35
C ASP A 48 8.59 -50.71 5.57
N SER A 49 7.68 -49.75 5.41
CA SER A 49 6.74 -49.33 6.46
C SER A 49 5.51 -50.24 6.59
N GLY A 50 5.43 -51.33 5.82
CA GLY A 50 4.29 -52.26 5.84
C GLY A 50 2.99 -51.68 5.25
N MET A 51 3.09 -50.64 4.41
CA MET A 51 1.97 -49.99 3.74
C MET A 51 1.91 -50.38 2.26
N ASP A 52 2.33 -51.58 1.91
CA ASP A 52 2.46 -52.06 0.54
C ASP A 52 1.10 -52.22 -0.18
N ASP A 53 0.02 -52.40 0.60
CA ASP A 53 -1.38 -52.35 0.14
C ASP A 53 -1.75 -51.06 -0.61
N PHE A 54 -1.03 -49.96 -0.37
CA PHE A 54 -1.18 -48.71 -1.13
C PHE A 54 -1.13 -48.94 -2.65
N TYR A 55 -0.25 -49.82 -3.13
CA TYR A 55 -0.12 -50.11 -4.56
C TYR A 55 -1.23 -51.03 -5.11
N SER A 56 -1.90 -51.79 -4.24
CA SER A 56 -3.02 -52.65 -4.60
C SER A 56 -4.35 -51.88 -4.66
N TYR A 57 -4.53 -50.84 -3.84
CA TYR A 57 -5.77 -50.08 -3.76
C TYR A 57 -5.74 -48.71 -4.46
N ARG A 58 -4.59 -48.24 -4.94
CA ARG A 58 -4.52 -46.97 -5.67
C ARG A 58 -5.36 -47.01 -6.95
N THR A 59 -6.15 -45.96 -7.15
CA THR A 59 -7.04 -45.80 -8.32
C THR A 59 -6.40 -44.98 -9.45
N SER A 60 -5.37 -44.19 -9.15
CA SER A 60 -4.61 -43.38 -10.12
C SER A 60 -3.14 -43.25 -9.69
N ASN A 61 -2.29 -42.82 -10.63
CA ASN A 61 -0.89 -42.48 -10.33
C ASN A 61 -0.81 -41.11 -9.63
N PRO A 62 0.24 -40.85 -8.81
CA PRO A 62 0.48 -39.55 -8.20
C PRO A 62 0.52 -38.42 -9.25
N GLU A 63 -0.22 -37.33 -9.00
CA GLU A 63 -0.21 -36.12 -9.83
C GLU A 63 1.17 -35.45 -9.82
N LYS A 64 1.53 -34.76 -10.92
CA LYS A 64 2.86 -34.18 -11.09
C LYS A 64 3.09 -33.03 -10.09
N PRO A 65 4.31 -32.87 -9.55
CA PRO A 65 4.65 -31.72 -8.70
C PRO A 65 4.43 -30.35 -9.35
N GLU A 66 4.41 -30.29 -10.68
CA GLU A 66 4.18 -29.06 -11.47
C GLU A 66 2.72 -28.55 -11.38
N GLU A 67 1.76 -29.38 -10.98
CA GLU A 67 0.33 -29.02 -10.90
C GLU A 67 -0.08 -28.44 -9.54
N ILE A 68 0.82 -28.35 -8.56
CA ILE A 68 0.56 -27.76 -7.22
C ILE A 68 1.05 -26.30 -7.17
N VAL A 69 0.85 -25.56 -8.25
CA VAL A 69 1.00 -24.10 -8.24
C VAL A 69 -0.41 -23.52 -8.11
N PRO A 70 -0.77 -22.86 -6.98
CA PRO A 70 -2.08 -22.23 -6.82
C PRO A 70 -2.48 -21.45 -8.07
N GLU A 71 -3.73 -21.59 -8.55
CA GLU A 71 -4.25 -20.98 -9.79
C GLU A 71 -3.91 -19.47 -9.91
N PHE A 72 -3.85 -18.78 -8.77
CA PHE A 72 -3.38 -17.40 -8.63
C PHE A 72 -1.96 -17.15 -9.17
N LEU A 73 -0.99 -18.03 -8.89
CA LEU A 73 0.41 -17.89 -9.34
C LEU A 73 0.57 -18.16 -10.85
N GLN A 74 -0.31 -18.97 -11.45
CA GLN A 74 -0.31 -19.14 -12.92
C GLN A 74 -0.81 -17.87 -13.63
N GLN A 75 -1.75 -17.14 -13.03
CA GLN A 75 -2.21 -15.85 -13.53
C GLN A 75 -1.13 -14.76 -13.43
N LEU A 76 -0.18 -14.87 -12.49
CA LEU A 76 0.89 -13.88 -12.33
C LEU A 76 1.83 -13.80 -13.54
N LYS A 77 2.10 -14.92 -14.23
CA LYS A 77 2.94 -14.95 -15.44
C LYS A 77 2.35 -14.14 -16.60
N ALA A 78 1.02 -13.91 -16.61
CA ALA A 78 0.40 -13.06 -17.62
C ALA A 78 0.89 -11.60 -17.52
N TYR A 79 1.28 -11.14 -16.32
CA TYR A 79 1.79 -9.79 -16.09
C TYR A 79 3.19 -9.55 -16.67
N ASP A 80 3.88 -10.58 -17.17
CA ASP A 80 5.15 -10.44 -17.90
C ASP A 80 4.95 -10.11 -19.38
N SER A 81 3.71 -10.16 -19.88
CA SER A 81 3.41 -9.84 -21.27
C SER A 81 3.48 -8.33 -21.54
N SER A 82 4.18 -7.95 -22.61
CA SER A 82 4.41 -6.55 -22.99
C SER A 82 3.13 -5.77 -23.32
N SER A 83 2.06 -6.46 -23.74
CA SER A 83 0.75 -5.85 -24.01
C SER A 83 -0.01 -5.47 -22.73
N ILE A 84 0.20 -6.21 -21.64
CA ILE A 84 -0.43 -5.96 -20.34
C ILE A 84 0.41 -4.92 -19.57
N GLN A 85 1.75 -5.05 -19.58
CA GLN A 85 2.65 -4.12 -18.91
C GLN A 85 2.51 -2.67 -19.39
N LYS A 86 2.25 -2.44 -20.69
CA LYS A 86 2.02 -1.08 -21.23
C LYS A 86 0.92 -0.28 -20.51
N LYS A 87 0.04 -0.94 -19.75
CA LYS A 87 -1.05 -0.26 -19.03
C LYS A 87 -0.65 0.29 -17.67
N PHE A 88 0.46 -0.17 -17.07
CA PHE A 88 0.81 0.16 -15.67
C PHE A 88 2.31 0.12 -15.35
N VAL A 89 3.17 -0.26 -16.32
CA VAL A 89 4.63 -0.25 -16.19
C VAL A 89 5.20 0.87 -17.03
N HIS A 90 6.08 1.66 -16.43
CA HIS A 90 6.66 2.86 -17.00
C HIS A 90 8.18 2.70 -17.12
N GLU A 91 8.76 3.15 -18.23
CA GLU A 91 10.22 3.21 -18.38
C GLU A 91 10.74 4.47 -17.69
N THR A 92 11.68 4.34 -16.74
CA THR A 92 12.29 5.49 -16.09
C THR A 92 13.59 5.88 -16.77
N SER A 93 13.75 7.16 -17.13
CA SER A 93 14.91 7.72 -17.83
C SER A 93 16.10 8.08 -16.92
N ASP A 94 16.30 7.34 -15.83
CA ASP A 94 17.50 7.51 -15.01
C ASP A 94 18.64 6.67 -15.60
N ASP A 95 19.72 7.36 -16.00
CA ASP A 95 20.99 6.82 -16.52
C ASP A 95 21.63 5.82 -15.53
N THR A 96 21.24 4.55 -15.60
CA THR A 96 22.09 3.45 -15.15
C THR A 96 22.57 2.68 -16.37
N SER A 97 23.89 2.67 -16.51
CA SER A 97 24.66 2.31 -17.69
C SER A 97 24.67 0.80 -18.03
N ASN A 98 23.55 0.07 -17.97
CA ASN A 98 23.37 -1.24 -18.65
C ASN A 98 21.98 -1.94 -18.53
N GLY A 99 20.89 -1.29 -18.11
CA GLY A 99 19.59 -1.99 -17.97
C GLY A 99 18.36 -1.10 -18.22
N LYS A 100 17.27 -1.69 -18.73
CA LYS A 100 15.96 -1.02 -18.81
C LYS A 100 15.33 -0.99 -17.41
N ALA A 101 15.44 0.15 -16.73
CA ALA A 101 14.77 0.37 -15.46
C ALA A 101 13.28 0.61 -15.69
N LEU A 102 12.45 -0.30 -15.17
CA LEU A 102 11.00 -0.21 -15.19
C LEU A 102 10.47 0.17 -13.81
N GLU A 103 9.35 0.88 -13.79
CA GLU A 103 8.65 1.30 -12.60
C GLU A 103 7.18 0.86 -12.66
N VAL A 104 6.65 0.35 -11.55
CA VAL A 104 5.26 -0.07 -11.43
C VAL A 104 4.70 0.34 -10.08
N SER A 105 3.44 0.75 -10.10
CA SER A 105 2.64 0.91 -8.89
C SER A 105 1.85 -0.36 -8.61
N LEU A 106 2.05 -0.96 -7.44
CA LEU A 106 1.34 -2.14 -6.96
C LEU A 106 0.46 -1.78 -5.76
N ILE A 107 -0.67 -2.46 -5.61
CA ILE A 107 -1.49 -2.43 -4.41
C ILE A 107 -1.21 -3.70 -3.61
N LEU A 108 -0.92 -3.57 -2.32
CA LEU A 108 -0.73 -4.70 -1.42
C LEU A 108 -1.97 -4.91 -0.54
N GLU A 109 -2.49 -6.13 -0.51
CA GLU A 109 -3.52 -6.53 0.43
C GLU A 109 -2.93 -7.14 1.71
N GLY A 110 -3.64 -6.99 2.84
CA GLY A 110 -3.27 -7.61 4.10
C GLY A 110 -2.22 -6.85 4.92
N ILE A 111 -1.86 -5.63 4.49
CA ILE A 111 -1.08 -4.69 5.30
C ILE A 111 -1.95 -4.18 6.46
N THR A 112 -1.53 -4.46 7.69
CA THR A 112 -2.30 -4.11 8.90
C THR A 112 -1.51 -3.24 9.89
N CYS A 113 -0.21 -3.07 9.68
CA CYS A 113 0.65 -2.29 10.54
C CYS A 113 1.90 -1.79 9.80
N ALA A 114 2.60 -0.80 10.36
CA ALA A 114 3.85 -0.28 9.82
C ALA A 114 4.95 -1.35 9.68
N ALA A 115 4.93 -2.39 10.53
CA ALA A 115 5.87 -3.51 10.45
C ALA A 115 5.66 -4.38 9.20
N CYS A 116 4.41 -4.53 8.73
CA CYS A 116 4.08 -5.20 7.46
C CYS A 116 4.73 -4.47 6.27
N VAL A 117 4.66 -3.13 6.27
CA VAL A 117 5.27 -2.27 5.25
C VAL A 117 6.79 -2.43 5.27
N TRP A 118 7.42 -2.33 6.45
CA TRP A 118 8.86 -2.50 6.57
C TRP A 118 9.35 -3.90 6.15
N LEU A 119 8.56 -4.95 6.42
CA LEU A 119 8.87 -6.31 5.98
C LEU A 119 8.90 -6.40 4.46
N ASN A 120 7.82 -5.97 3.80
CA ASN A 120 7.70 -6.01 2.34
C ASN A 120 8.78 -5.14 1.69
N GLU A 121 8.99 -3.90 2.17
CA GLU A 121 10.07 -3.03 1.69
C GLU A 121 11.44 -3.70 1.79
N LYS A 122 11.77 -4.27 2.96
CA LYS A 122 13.07 -4.92 3.16
C LYS A 122 13.22 -6.18 2.32
N HIS A 123 12.14 -6.95 2.13
CA HIS A 123 12.17 -8.15 1.32
C HIS A 123 12.37 -7.82 -0.16
N LEU A 124 11.61 -6.86 -0.68
CA LEU A 124 11.68 -6.42 -2.08
C LEU A 124 13.03 -5.76 -2.40
N ASN A 125 13.52 -4.88 -1.54
CA ASN A 125 14.84 -4.25 -1.72
C ASN A 125 16.02 -5.23 -1.56
N ALA A 126 15.78 -6.46 -1.10
CA ALA A 126 16.80 -7.50 -1.01
C ALA A 126 16.81 -8.46 -2.20
N LEU A 127 15.88 -8.32 -3.16
CA LEU A 127 15.86 -9.11 -4.39
C LEU A 127 16.88 -8.55 -5.38
N ASP A 128 17.69 -9.44 -5.97
CA ASP A 128 18.59 -9.09 -7.05
C ASP A 128 17.77 -8.62 -8.27
N GLY A 129 18.11 -7.45 -8.81
CA GLY A 129 17.38 -6.79 -9.90
C GLY A 129 16.34 -5.76 -9.45
N VAL A 130 15.97 -5.68 -8.17
CA VAL A 130 15.14 -4.57 -7.65
C VAL A 130 16.02 -3.38 -7.30
N ILE A 131 15.77 -2.23 -7.93
CA ILE A 131 16.53 -0.99 -7.72
C ILE A 131 16.02 -0.28 -6.46
N SER A 132 14.70 -0.18 -6.32
CA SER A 132 14.08 0.39 -5.13
C SER A 132 12.63 -0.05 -4.98
N ALA A 133 12.19 -0.34 -3.76
CA ALA A 133 10.80 -0.58 -3.41
C ALA A 133 10.40 0.28 -2.21
N ASN A 134 9.42 1.16 -2.40
CA ASN A 134 8.88 2.03 -1.36
C ASN A 134 7.37 1.80 -1.23
N ILE A 135 6.88 1.62 -0.02
CA ILE A 135 5.48 1.27 0.22
C ILE A 135 4.83 2.34 1.08
N ASN A 136 3.81 2.99 0.55
CA ASN A 136 3.01 3.94 1.31
C ASN A 136 1.97 3.17 2.11
N TYR A 137 2.10 3.26 3.44
CA TYR A 137 1.20 2.62 4.38
C TYR A 137 -0.23 3.15 4.29
N SER A 138 -0.42 4.43 3.96
CA SER A 138 -1.73 5.09 4.04
C SER A 138 -2.68 4.66 2.93
N ASN A 139 -2.15 4.30 1.76
CA ASN A 139 -2.91 3.86 0.59
C ASN A 139 -2.52 2.43 0.14
N HIS A 140 -1.72 1.71 0.92
CA HIS A 140 -1.23 0.36 0.60
C HIS A 140 -0.55 0.24 -0.78
N ARG A 141 -0.08 1.35 -1.35
CA ARG A 141 0.53 1.39 -2.68
C ARG A 141 2.05 1.24 -2.56
N ALA A 142 2.62 0.29 -3.28
CA ALA A 142 4.05 0.13 -3.46
C ALA A 142 4.48 0.67 -4.81
N LEU A 143 5.50 1.51 -4.79
CA LEU A 143 6.24 1.89 -5.98
C LEU A 143 7.49 1.01 -6.06
N VAL A 144 7.55 0.16 -7.08
CA VAL A 144 8.67 -0.77 -7.28
C VAL A 144 9.37 -0.40 -8.58
N ARG A 145 10.69 -0.18 -8.48
CA ARG A 145 11.61 0.04 -9.59
C ARG A 145 12.53 -1.15 -9.72
N TRP A 146 12.61 -1.76 -10.90
CA TRP A 146 13.43 -2.94 -11.13
C TRP A 146 14.06 -2.93 -12.53
N ASP A 147 15.11 -3.73 -12.70
CA ASP A 147 15.75 -4.01 -13.97
C ASP A 147 15.12 -5.24 -14.63
N ASP A 148 14.42 -5.03 -15.74
CA ASP A 148 13.69 -6.09 -16.46
C ASP A 148 14.61 -7.17 -17.05
N SER A 149 15.92 -6.91 -17.14
CA SER A 149 16.91 -7.90 -17.57
C SER A 149 17.26 -8.91 -16.47
N GLN A 150 17.04 -8.55 -15.19
CA GLN A 150 17.44 -9.36 -14.03
C GLN A 150 16.26 -10.05 -13.34
N ILE A 151 15.12 -9.38 -13.23
CA ILE A 151 13.94 -9.93 -12.54
C ILE A 151 12.65 -9.56 -13.28
N LYS A 152 11.67 -10.47 -13.33
CA LYS A 152 10.36 -10.21 -13.94
C LYS A 152 9.32 -9.79 -12.91
N LEU A 153 8.27 -9.11 -13.39
CA LEU A 153 7.20 -8.62 -12.53
C LEU A 153 6.48 -9.78 -11.82
N SER A 154 6.28 -10.92 -12.51
CA SER A 154 5.71 -12.11 -11.90
C SER A 154 6.53 -12.63 -10.72
N ASP A 155 7.86 -12.63 -10.81
CA ASP A 155 8.78 -13.05 -9.73
C ASP A 155 8.67 -12.12 -8.51
N ILE A 156 8.53 -10.82 -8.75
CA ILE A 156 8.30 -9.82 -7.69
C ILE A 156 6.96 -10.09 -6.98
N LEU A 157 5.88 -10.33 -7.73
CA LEU A 157 4.56 -10.63 -7.19
C LEU A 157 4.54 -11.97 -6.43
N GLU A 158 5.24 -12.98 -6.93
CA GLU A 158 5.39 -14.27 -6.26
C GLU A 158 6.18 -14.14 -4.96
N SER A 159 7.26 -13.34 -4.94
CA SER A 159 8.03 -13.05 -3.73
C SER A 159 7.16 -12.42 -2.63
N ILE A 160 6.28 -11.47 -2.98
CA ILE A 160 5.32 -10.87 -2.03
C ILE A 160 4.33 -11.93 -1.50
N SER A 161 3.86 -12.83 -2.37
CA SER A 161 2.99 -13.95 -1.99
C SER A 161 3.65 -14.91 -1.00
N ARG A 162 4.95 -15.21 -1.18
CA ARG A 162 5.72 -16.11 -0.31
C ARG A 162 5.84 -15.59 1.13
N ILE A 163 5.86 -14.27 1.33
CA ILE A 163 5.85 -13.66 2.68
C ILE A 163 4.43 -13.41 3.24
N GLY A 164 3.40 -13.87 2.52
CA GLY A 164 2.01 -13.92 2.99
C GLY A 164 1.16 -12.70 2.67
N TYR A 165 1.53 -11.91 1.66
CA TYR A 165 0.78 -10.74 1.17
C TYR A 165 0.35 -10.95 -0.29
N LEU A 166 -0.75 -10.32 -0.70
CA LEU A 166 -1.16 -10.33 -2.10
C LEU A 166 -0.83 -8.98 -2.73
N ALA A 167 -0.32 -8.98 -3.95
CA ALA A 167 -0.03 -7.77 -4.70
C ALA A 167 -0.62 -7.84 -6.11
N HIS A 168 -1.11 -6.69 -6.58
CA HIS A 168 -1.70 -6.54 -7.90
C HIS A 168 -1.28 -5.18 -8.50
N PRO A 169 -1.19 -5.03 -9.83
CA PRO A 169 -1.00 -3.73 -10.45
C PRO A 169 -2.08 -2.71 -10.04
N TYR A 170 -1.69 -1.45 -9.91
CA TYR A 170 -2.60 -0.37 -9.48
C TYR A 170 -3.68 -0.11 -10.53
N ASP A 171 -4.94 -0.33 -10.14
CA ASP A 171 -6.15 0.06 -10.85
C ASP A 171 -7.01 0.90 -9.89
N PRO A 172 -7.29 2.19 -10.20
CA PRO A 172 -8.03 3.09 -9.31
C PRO A 172 -9.40 2.55 -8.89
N GLU A 173 -10.14 1.90 -9.78
CA GLU A 173 -11.49 1.40 -9.47
C GLU A 173 -11.43 0.19 -8.54
N GLN A 174 -10.52 -0.75 -8.80
CA GLN A 174 -10.32 -1.91 -7.94
C GLN A 174 -9.79 -1.48 -6.57
N HIS A 175 -8.89 -0.50 -6.53
CA HIS A 175 -8.34 0.06 -5.30
C HIS A 175 -9.45 0.62 -4.40
N GLN A 176 -10.33 1.44 -4.95
CA GLN A 176 -11.47 1.99 -4.19
C GLN A 176 -12.38 0.89 -3.65
N ARG A 177 -12.68 -0.16 -4.44
CA ARG A 177 -13.51 -1.29 -4.00
C ARG A 177 -12.87 -2.09 -2.87
N ILE A 178 -11.56 -2.32 -2.93
CA ILE A 178 -10.79 -3.01 -1.88
C ILE A 178 -10.85 -2.19 -0.59
N LEU A 179 -10.52 -0.90 -0.66
CA LEU A 179 -10.55 0.01 0.50
C LEU A 179 -11.95 0.10 1.13
N GLU A 180 -13.01 0.16 0.32
CA GLU A 180 -14.38 0.14 0.83
C GLU A 180 -14.73 -1.16 1.54
N LYS A 181 -14.31 -2.30 0.99
CA LYS A 181 -14.57 -3.62 1.57
C LYS A 181 -13.85 -3.75 2.92
N GLU A 182 -12.59 -3.33 3.00
CA GLU A 182 -11.83 -3.29 4.25
C GLU A 182 -12.48 -2.36 5.29
N ARG A 183 -12.85 -1.14 4.89
CA ARG A 183 -13.56 -0.19 5.76
C ARG A 183 -14.87 -0.77 6.31
N LYS A 184 -15.67 -1.41 5.45
CA LYS A 184 -16.92 -2.08 5.86
C LYS A 184 -16.64 -3.20 6.87
N GLN A 185 -15.58 -3.98 6.69
CA GLN A 185 -15.19 -5.02 7.66
C GLN A 185 -14.73 -4.43 8.99
N GLN A 186 -13.95 -3.35 8.98
CA GLN A 186 -13.52 -2.66 10.21
C GLN A 186 -14.70 -2.12 11.01
N ILE A 187 -15.66 -1.47 10.34
CA ILE A 187 -16.89 -0.98 10.99
C ILE A 187 -17.70 -2.14 11.58
N LYS A 188 -17.81 -3.28 10.88
CA LYS A 188 -18.48 -4.48 11.41
C LYS A 188 -17.80 -5.01 12.67
N ARG A 189 -16.47 -5.11 12.68
CA ARG A 189 -15.69 -5.55 13.87
C ARG A 189 -15.82 -4.57 15.03
N LEU A 190 -15.76 -3.27 14.75
CA LEU A 190 -15.94 -2.21 15.73
C LEU A 190 -17.36 -2.23 16.31
N GLY A 191 -18.38 -2.32 15.46
CA GLY A 191 -19.78 -2.42 15.87
C GLY A 191 -20.07 -3.66 16.71
N LEU A 192 -19.53 -4.83 16.31
CA LEU A 192 -19.68 -6.07 17.08
C LEU A 192 -19.01 -5.96 18.46
N SER A 193 -17.76 -5.52 18.51
CA SER A 193 -17.02 -5.38 19.78
C SER A 193 -17.65 -4.33 20.70
N GLY A 194 -18.14 -3.21 20.17
CA GLY A 194 -18.84 -2.20 20.94
C GLY A 194 -20.19 -2.67 21.47
N LEU A 195 -21.03 -3.26 20.61
CA LEU A 195 -22.37 -3.71 21.00
C LEU A 195 -22.30 -4.84 22.05
N LEU A 196 -21.49 -5.87 21.80
CA LEU A 196 -21.35 -6.99 22.74
C LEU A 196 -20.53 -6.59 23.98
N GLY A 197 -19.49 -5.77 23.81
CA GLY A 197 -18.69 -5.27 24.92
C GLY A 197 -19.48 -4.41 25.90
N MET A 198 -20.42 -3.60 25.40
CA MET A 198 -21.32 -2.83 26.24
C MET A 198 -22.27 -3.71 27.06
N GLN A 199 -22.75 -4.83 26.49
CA GLN A 199 -23.55 -5.80 27.25
C GLN A 199 -22.72 -6.50 28.33
N ILE A 200 -21.49 -6.92 28.00
CA ILE A 200 -20.57 -7.52 28.98
C ILE A 200 -20.29 -6.51 30.11
N MET A 201 -20.12 -5.23 29.79
CA MET A 201 -19.88 -4.18 30.78
C MET A 201 -21.05 -4.03 31.77
N ILE A 202 -22.30 -4.13 31.30
CA ILE A 202 -23.48 -4.09 32.20
C ILE A 202 -23.41 -5.23 33.23
N PHE A 203 -23.07 -6.44 32.78
CA PHE A 203 -22.93 -7.59 33.68
C PHE A 203 -21.70 -7.47 34.59
N ALA A 204 -20.59 -6.95 34.09
CA ALA A 204 -19.38 -6.72 34.88
C ALA A 204 -19.61 -5.69 35.99
N VAL A 205 -20.25 -4.57 35.69
CA VAL A 205 -20.64 -3.56 36.69
C VAL A 205 -21.58 -4.15 37.73
N ALA A 206 -22.55 -4.98 37.33
CA ALA A 206 -23.43 -5.68 38.26
C ALA A 206 -22.64 -6.65 39.17
N MET A 207 -21.63 -7.35 38.65
CA MET A 207 -20.76 -8.20 39.46
C MET A 207 -19.88 -7.38 40.43
N TYR A 208 -19.22 -6.32 39.96
CA TYR A 208 -18.35 -5.48 40.80
C TYR A 208 -19.11 -4.76 41.91
N THR A 209 -20.28 -4.20 41.59
CA THR A 209 -21.14 -3.58 42.61
C THR A 209 -21.78 -4.64 43.52
N GLY A 210 -22.13 -5.81 42.97
CA GLY A 210 -22.63 -6.95 43.72
C GLY A 210 -21.69 -7.44 44.82
N GLU A 211 -20.37 -7.27 44.66
CA GLU A 211 -19.42 -7.60 45.74
C GLU A 211 -19.48 -6.64 46.93
N TRP A 212 -19.92 -5.39 46.72
CA TRP A 212 -20.06 -4.41 47.80
C TRP A 212 -21.44 -4.43 48.44
N TRP A 213 -22.49 -4.66 47.65
CA TRP A 213 -23.89 -4.58 48.08
C TRP A 213 -24.54 -5.96 48.31
N GLY A 214 -23.83 -7.04 47.99
CA GLY A 214 -24.32 -8.42 48.05
C GLY A 214 -24.98 -8.87 46.75
N ILE A 215 -24.52 -9.98 46.18
CA ILE A 215 -25.10 -10.63 44.99
C ILE A 215 -25.31 -12.12 45.30
N ASP A 216 -26.45 -12.66 44.86
CA ASP A 216 -26.69 -14.10 44.93
C ASP A 216 -25.67 -14.83 44.03
N GLU A 217 -25.06 -15.90 44.54
CA GLU A 217 -24.10 -16.70 43.79
C GLU A 217 -24.68 -17.25 42.48
N THR A 218 -25.98 -17.53 42.44
CA THR A 218 -26.69 -17.98 41.23
C THR A 218 -26.66 -16.92 40.13
N PHE A 219 -26.89 -15.65 40.49
CA PHE A 219 -26.82 -14.54 39.55
C PHE A 219 -25.37 -14.25 39.15
N LYS A 220 -24.42 -14.28 40.10
CA LYS A 220 -22.99 -14.13 39.81
C LYS A 220 -22.51 -15.18 38.78
N GLN A 221 -22.87 -16.44 38.98
CA GLN A 221 -22.50 -17.52 38.05
C GLN A 221 -23.21 -17.40 36.70
N SER A 222 -24.49 -17.00 36.68
CA SER A 222 -25.23 -16.76 35.44
C SER A 222 -24.61 -15.63 34.60
N PHE A 223 -24.23 -14.52 35.24
CA PHE A 223 -23.58 -13.39 34.56
C PHE A 223 -22.20 -13.77 33.99
N ARG A 224 -21.45 -14.65 34.65
CA ARG A 224 -20.18 -15.19 34.10
C ARG A 224 -20.40 -15.98 32.82
N TRP A 225 -21.38 -16.88 32.80
CA TRP A 225 -21.71 -17.67 31.60
C TRP A 225 -22.21 -16.81 30.44
N ILE A 226 -23.07 -15.82 30.73
CA ILE A 226 -23.54 -14.87 29.73
C ILE A 226 -22.36 -14.06 29.18
N SER A 227 -21.50 -13.54 30.06
CA SER A 227 -20.31 -12.76 29.64
C SER A 227 -19.35 -13.59 28.79
N LEU A 228 -19.14 -14.86 29.13
CA LEU A 228 -18.36 -15.80 28.31
C LEU A 228 -18.97 -15.96 26.92
N ALA A 229 -20.28 -16.24 26.83
CA ALA A 229 -20.99 -16.45 25.57
C ALA A 229 -20.90 -15.21 24.66
N LEU A 230 -21.03 -14.01 25.22
CA LEU A 230 -20.90 -12.75 24.49
C LEU A 230 -19.45 -12.43 24.11
N CYS A 231 -18.46 -12.88 24.91
CA CYS A 231 -17.04 -12.62 24.65
C CYS A 231 -16.47 -13.49 23.53
N ILE A 232 -16.97 -14.71 23.32
CA ILE A 232 -16.53 -15.62 22.25
C ILE A 232 -16.56 -14.99 20.85
N PRO A 233 -17.66 -14.39 20.36
CA PRO A 233 -17.68 -13.77 19.04
C PRO A 233 -16.76 -12.55 18.95
N ILE A 234 -16.54 -11.81 20.04
CA ILE A 234 -15.55 -10.72 20.08
C ILE A 234 -14.15 -11.30 19.84
N LEU A 235 -13.78 -12.35 20.57
CA LEU A 235 -12.48 -13.00 20.47
C LEU A 235 -12.23 -13.58 19.07
N LEU A 236 -13.20 -14.35 18.54
CA LEU A 236 -13.04 -15.09 17.28
C LEU A 236 -13.15 -14.20 16.04
N TYR A 237 -13.91 -13.10 16.08
CA TYR A 237 -14.11 -12.24 14.92
C TYR A 237 -13.40 -10.90 15.05
N ALA A 238 -13.65 -10.13 16.10
CA ALA A 238 -13.11 -8.78 16.27
C ALA A 238 -11.61 -8.82 16.57
N SER A 239 -11.19 -9.61 17.57
CA SER A 239 -9.78 -9.72 17.98
C SER A 239 -8.93 -10.57 17.03
N SER A 240 -9.54 -11.32 16.10
CA SER A 240 -8.83 -12.17 15.12
C SER A 240 -7.77 -11.43 14.30
N VAL A 241 -7.95 -10.13 14.08
CA VAL A 241 -7.00 -9.28 13.37
C VAL A 241 -5.67 -9.20 14.11
N PHE A 242 -5.71 -9.06 15.43
CA PHE A 242 -4.54 -8.98 16.28
C PHE A 242 -3.81 -10.32 16.31
N PHE A 243 -4.53 -11.42 16.48
CA PHE A 243 -3.95 -12.77 16.46
C PHE A 243 -3.26 -13.09 15.14
N LYS A 244 -3.90 -12.76 14.00
CA LYS A 244 -3.32 -12.95 12.67
C LYS A 244 -2.06 -12.11 12.47
N SER A 245 -2.07 -10.85 12.93
CA SER A 245 -0.89 -9.97 12.83
C SER A 245 0.25 -10.46 13.74
N ALA A 246 -0.05 -10.83 14.98
CA ALA A 246 0.94 -11.35 15.93
C ALA A 246 1.60 -12.65 15.44
N TYR A 247 0.79 -13.56 14.90
CA TYR A 247 1.30 -14.79 14.30
C TYR A 247 2.27 -14.50 13.14
N ARG A 248 1.90 -13.56 12.27
CA ARG A 248 2.74 -13.12 11.16
C ARG A 248 4.02 -12.43 11.61
N ASP A 249 3.97 -11.59 12.64
CA ASP A 249 5.16 -10.94 13.19
C ASP A 249 6.13 -12.00 13.72
N LEU A 250 5.62 -12.96 14.48
CA LEU A 250 6.42 -14.03 15.07
C LEU A 250 7.00 -14.98 14.01
N SER A 251 6.22 -15.35 12.99
CA SER A 251 6.69 -16.18 11.87
C SER A 251 7.83 -15.52 11.11
N ASN A 252 7.84 -14.19 11.06
CA ASN A 252 8.88 -13.38 10.44
C ASN A 252 10.03 -13.00 11.39
N LYS A 253 10.13 -13.65 12.56
CA LYS A 253 11.16 -13.41 13.60
C LYS A 253 11.20 -11.95 14.06
N ARG A 254 10.04 -11.29 14.13
CA ARG A 254 9.89 -9.93 14.65
C ARG A 254 8.88 -9.92 15.79
N VAL A 255 9.02 -8.94 16.67
CA VAL A 255 8.07 -8.73 17.76
C VAL A 255 7.36 -7.40 17.52
N GLY A 256 6.20 -7.49 16.87
CA GLY A 256 5.35 -6.34 16.64
C GLY A 256 4.46 -6.02 17.83
N MET A 257 3.83 -4.85 17.77
CA MET A 257 2.88 -4.34 18.77
C MET A 257 1.69 -5.27 19.02
N ASP A 258 1.35 -6.12 18.04
CA ASP A 258 0.18 -7.02 18.13
C ASP A 258 0.49 -8.27 18.95
N VAL A 259 1.77 -8.58 19.19
CA VAL A 259 2.21 -9.71 20.01
C VAL A 259 1.80 -9.55 21.49
N PRO A 260 2.18 -8.49 22.22
CA PRO A 260 1.75 -8.31 23.61
C PRO A 260 0.23 -8.15 23.74
N VAL A 261 -0.42 -7.49 22.78
CA VAL A 261 -1.89 -7.33 22.71
C VAL A 261 -2.57 -8.69 22.62
N SER A 262 -2.14 -9.53 21.68
CA SER A 262 -2.71 -10.86 21.47
C SER A 262 -2.46 -11.78 22.66
N LEU A 263 -1.27 -11.70 23.27
CA LEU A 263 -0.93 -12.45 24.46
C LEU A 263 -1.81 -12.04 25.66
N GLY A 264 -1.98 -10.73 25.88
CA GLY A 264 -2.85 -10.21 26.95
C GLY A 264 -4.30 -10.65 26.79
N ILE A 265 -4.86 -10.56 25.58
CA ILE A 265 -6.22 -11.02 25.27
C ILE A 265 -6.35 -12.53 25.50
N ALA A 266 -5.39 -13.33 25.01
CA ALA A 266 -5.41 -14.78 25.16
C ALA A 266 -5.35 -15.20 26.64
N ILE A 267 -4.41 -14.64 27.41
CA ILE A 267 -4.25 -14.94 28.84
C ILE A 267 -5.51 -14.55 29.61
N ALA A 268 -6.03 -13.33 29.40
CA ALA A 268 -7.23 -12.84 30.09
C ALA A 268 -8.46 -13.70 29.78
N PHE A 269 -8.67 -14.05 28.51
CA PHE A 269 -9.79 -14.91 28.10
C PHE A 269 -9.65 -16.32 28.66
N SER A 270 -8.49 -16.96 28.53
CA SER A 270 -8.25 -18.32 29.03
C SER A 270 -8.41 -18.40 30.55
N ALA A 271 -7.90 -17.42 31.29
CA ALA A 271 -8.07 -17.34 32.74
C ALA A 271 -9.55 -17.22 33.12
N SER A 272 -10.27 -16.30 32.46
CA SER A 272 -11.70 -16.06 32.70
C SER A 272 -12.55 -17.28 32.35
N PHE A 273 -12.21 -17.99 31.28
CA PHE A 273 -12.87 -19.22 30.86
C PHE A 273 -12.71 -20.33 31.92
N ILE A 274 -11.49 -20.54 32.41
CA ILE A 274 -11.19 -21.53 33.45
C ILE A 274 -11.94 -21.18 34.75
N ASN A 275 -11.92 -19.92 35.17
CA ASN A 275 -12.59 -19.45 36.38
C ASN A 275 -14.13 -19.53 36.27
N THR A 276 -14.67 -19.33 35.06
CA THR A 276 -16.11 -19.52 34.80
C THR A 276 -16.53 -20.98 34.95
N ILE A 277 -15.75 -21.93 34.42
CA ILE A 277 -16.02 -23.36 34.55
C ILE A 277 -15.87 -23.83 35.99
N LYS A 278 -14.82 -23.37 36.70
CA LYS A 278 -14.57 -23.74 38.10
C LYS A 278 -15.52 -23.06 39.08
N GLY A 279 -16.27 -22.04 38.65
CA GLY A 279 -17.13 -21.24 39.52
C GLY A 279 -16.36 -20.43 40.57
N THR A 280 -15.04 -20.26 40.43
CA THR A 280 -14.16 -19.66 41.45
C THR A 280 -13.17 -18.69 40.79
N GLY A 281 -12.72 -17.68 41.55
CA GLY A 281 -11.80 -16.64 41.05
C GLY A 281 -12.48 -15.55 40.23
N GLU A 282 -11.72 -14.53 39.86
CA GLU A 282 -12.18 -13.36 39.10
C GLU A 282 -12.23 -13.61 37.59
N VAL A 283 -13.10 -12.90 36.89
CA VAL A 283 -13.24 -12.96 35.41
C VAL A 283 -12.98 -11.58 34.80
N TYR A 284 -12.42 -11.58 33.58
CA TYR A 284 -11.90 -10.40 32.88
C TYR A 284 -12.47 -10.28 31.45
N PHE A 285 -13.68 -10.78 31.21
CA PHE A 285 -14.31 -10.71 29.88
C PHE A 285 -14.60 -9.27 29.44
N ASP A 286 -14.91 -8.40 30.40
CA ASP A 286 -15.08 -6.96 30.20
C ASP A 286 -13.77 -6.30 29.73
N SER A 287 -12.66 -6.66 30.36
CA SER A 287 -11.33 -6.16 30.01
C SER A 287 -10.95 -6.59 28.59
N VAL A 288 -11.20 -7.86 28.23
CA VAL A 288 -10.99 -8.36 26.85
C VAL A 288 -11.84 -7.60 25.83
N ALA A 289 -13.13 -7.39 26.14
CA ALA A 289 -14.07 -6.74 25.24
C ALA A 289 -13.76 -5.25 25.05
N MET A 290 -13.57 -4.51 26.14
CA MET A 290 -13.25 -3.08 26.10
C MET A 290 -11.89 -2.82 25.46
N PHE A 291 -10.90 -3.64 25.79
CA PHE A 291 -9.57 -3.50 25.19
C PHE A 291 -9.63 -3.71 23.68
N THR A 292 -10.34 -4.76 23.22
CA THR A 292 -10.57 -5.00 21.79
C THR A 292 -11.29 -3.82 21.13
N PHE A 293 -12.34 -3.30 21.76
CA PHE A 293 -13.13 -2.18 21.24
C PHE A 293 -12.30 -0.89 21.12
N PHE A 294 -11.58 -0.50 22.17
CA PHE A 294 -10.77 0.72 22.17
C PHE A 294 -9.61 0.64 21.19
N LEU A 295 -8.95 -0.50 21.08
CA LEU A 295 -7.84 -0.68 20.13
C LEU A 295 -8.35 -0.65 18.68
N LEU A 296 -9.48 -1.30 18.39
CA LEU A 296 -10.14 -1.19 17.07
C LEU A 296 -10.60 0.24 16.77
N SER A 297 -11.13 0.96 17.77
CA SER A 297 -11.53 2.36 17.63
C SER A 297 -10.33 3.25 17.31
N ALA A 298 -9.24 3.10 18.07
CA ALA A 298 -8.00 3.85 17.86
C ALA A 298 -7.45 3.61 16.44
N ARG A 299 -7.41 2.36 15.97
CA ARG A 299 -7.03 2.01 14.59
C ARG A 299 -7.97 2.60 13.55
N PHE A 300 -9.27 2.57 13.80
CA PHE A 300 -10.25 3.14 12.88
C PHE A 300 -10.06 4.65 12.71
N PHE A 301 -9.85 5.38 13.79
CA PHE A 301 -9.53 6.82 13.74
C PHE A 301 -8.15 7.10 13.13
N GLU A 302 -7.14 6.28 13.42
CA GLU A 302 -5.82 6.35 12.79
C GLU A 302 -5.91 6.26 11.26
N ILE A 303 -6.62 5.27 10.73
CA ILE A 303 -6.74 5.07 9.29
C ILE A 303 -7.55 6.21 8.66
N GLY A 304 -8.64 6.63 9.32
CA GLY A 304 -9.47 7.75 8.85
C GLY A 304 -8.71 9.07 8.76
N THR A 305 -7.93 9.41 9.80
CA THR A 305 -7.14 10.65 9.83
C THR A 305 -6.03 10.66 8.77
N ARG A 306 -5.32 9.53 8.56
CA ARG A 306 -4.32 9.43 7.49
C ARG A 306 -4.93 9.53 6.09
N LYS A 307 -6.08 8.87 5.88
CA LYS A 307 -6.77 8.86 4.59
C LYS A 307 -7.24 10.26 4.17
N GLN A 308 -7.88 10.99 5.07
CA GLN A 308 -8.40 12.33 4.76
C GLN A 308 -7.32 13.29 4.26
N THR A 309 -6.10 13.17 4.80
CA THR A 309 -4.99 14.03 4.37
C THR A 309 -4.34 13.57 3.07
N SER A 310 -4.38 12.28 2.77
CA SER A 310 -3.97 11.74 1.47
C SER A 310 -4.93 12.21 0.36
N GLU A 311 -6.24 12.11 0.59
CA GLU A 311 -7.29 12.50 -0.37
C GLU A 311 -7.30 14.00 -0.66
N ALA A 312 -7.00 14.85 0.32
CA ALA A 312 -6.90 16.30 0.11
C ALA A 312 -5.81 16.68 -0.92
N THR A 313 -4.79 15.84 -1.04
CA THR A 313 -3.71 16.02 -2.02
C THR A 313 -4.13 15.50 -3.41
N GLU A 314 -4.93 14.43 -3.44
CA GLU A 314 -5.47 13.84 -4.67
C GLU A 314 -6.64 14.64 -5.27
N ALA A 315 -7.43 15.32 -4.43
CA ALA A 315 -8.55 16.17 -4.85
C ALA A 315 -8.11 17.39 -5.68
N LEU A 316 -6.87 17.87 -5.49
CA LEU A 316 -6.27 18.90 -6.35
C LEU A 316 -6.04 18.41 -7.79
N LEU A 317 -6.03 17.10 -8.02
CA LEU A 317 -5.68 16.46 -9.29
C LEU A 317 -6.90 16.01 -10.13
N ASN A 318 -8.08 15.88 -9.51
CA ASN A 318 -9.31 15.38 -10.15
C ASN A 318 -10.12 16.45 -10.93
N LEU A 319 -9.45 17.48 -11.46
CA LEU A 319 -10.09 18.60 -12.15
C LEU A 319 -9.92 18.55 -13.68
N LYS A 320 -9.35 17.47 -14.24
CA LYS A 320 -9.32 17.28 -15.69
C LYS A 320 -10.76 17.04 -16.18
N PRO A 321 -11.23 17.75 -17.21
CA PRO A 321 -12.54 17.48 -17.78
C PRO A 321 -12.56 16.07 -18.38
N ALA A 322 -13.70 15.36 -18.27
CA ALA A 322 -13.82 14.02 -18.85
C ALA A 322 -13.82 14.06 -20.40
N ILE A 323 -14.17 15.21 -20.98
CA ILE A 323 -14.48 15.37 -22.40
C ILE A 323 -13.86 16.68 -22.90
N ALA A 324 -13.32 16.67 -24.12
CA ALA A 324 -12.78 17.83 -24.81
C ALA A 324 -13.45 18.02 -26.18
N THR A 325 -13.51 19.26 -26.66
CA THR A 325 -13.99 19.58 -28.02
C THR A 325 -12.82 19.61 -28.98
N ARG A 326 -12.65 18.56 -29.80
CA ARG A 326 -11.63 18.48 -30.85
C ARG A 326 -12.14 19.09 -32.15
N LEU A 327 -11.27 19.82 -32.85
CA LEU A 327 -11.51 20.34 -34.19
C LEU A 327 -10.97 19.37 -35.24
N ILE A 328 -11.86 18.84 -36.08
CA ILE A 328 -11.52 17.93 -37.18
C ILE A 328 -11.10 18.77 -38.39
N ASN A 329 -9.95 18.43 -38.99
CA ASN A 329 -9.40 19.08 -40.19
C ASN A 329 -9.11 20.58 -40.03
N TYR A 330 -8.73 21.02 -38.83
CA TYR A 330 -8.25 22.38 -38.62
C TYR A 330 -6.92 22.59 -39.36
N THR A 331 -6.88 23.58 -40.24
CA THR A 331 -5.64 24.04 -40.87
C THR A 331 -5.30 25.42 -40.31
N ASP A 332 -4.02 25.63 -39.97
CA ASP A 332 -3.48 26.91 -39.50
C ASP A 332 -3.45 27.94 -40.65
N SER A 333 -4.63 28.31 -41.14
CA SER A 333 -4.85 29.36 -42.12
C SER A 333 -5.29 30.62 -41.38
N LYS A 334 -4.58 31.73 -41.57
CA LYS A 334 -4.82 33.04 -40.90
C LYS A 334 -6.22 33.65 -41.14
N THR A 335 -7.11 32.94 -41.83
CA THR A 335 -8.45 33.37 -42.25
C THR A 335 -9.59 32.69 -41.49
N ASP A 336 -9.32 31.67 -40.68
CA ASP A 336 -10.39 30.97 -39.96
C ASP A 336 -10.81 31.74 -38.70
N SER A 337 -12.04 32.24 -38.71
CA SER A 337 -12.69 32.77 -37.51
C SER A 337 -12.75 31.68 -36.43
N ILE A 338 -12.53 32.05 -35.16
CA ILE A 338 -12.59 31.14 -34.00
C ILE A 338 -13.95 30.39 -33.89
N ALA A 339 -14.97 30.84 -34.64
CA ALA A 339 -16.22 30.14 -34.85
C ALA A 339 -16.10 29.03 -35.91
N ALA A 340 -15.39 27.92 -35.60
CA ALA A 340 -15.44 26.72 -36.43
C ALA A 340 -16.90 26.20 -36.49
N PRO A 341 -17.44 25.90 -37.68
CA PRO A 341 -18.81 25.40 -37.80
C PRO A 341 -18.98 24.06 -37.06
N ALA A 342 -20.19 23.81 -36.53
CA ALA A 342 -20.46 22.64 -35.69
C ALA A 342 -20.14 21.28 -36.36
N ASN A 343 -20.08 21.24 -37.69
CA ASN A 343 -19.72 20.05 -38.46
C ASN A 343 -18.21 19.72 -38.46
N GLN A 344 -17.37 20.57 -37.88
CA GLN A 344 -15.93 20.36 -37.70
C GLN A 344 -15.55 20.17 -36.22
N GLN A 345 -16.53 20.07 -35.33
CA GLN A 345 -16.31 19.86 -33.90
C GLN A 345 -16.73 18.45 -33.51
N GLU A 346 -15.89 17.78 -32.73
CA GLU A 346 -16.18 16.47 -32.16
C GLU A 346 -15.89 16.46 -30.67
N SER A 347 -16.80 15.85 -29.91
CA SER A 347 -16.64 15.67 -28.47
C SER A 347 -15.92 14.35 -28.22
N ILE A 348 -14.70 14.40 -27.72
CA ILE A 348 -13.84 13.22 -27.49
C ILE A 348 -13.48 13.09 -26.01
N ALA A 349 -13.33 11.87 -25.51
CA ALA A 349 -12.82 11.64 -24.17
C ALA A 349 -11.38 12.14 -24.06
N VAL A 350 -11.01 12.81 -22.96
CA VAL A 350 -9.64 13.32 -22.77
C VAL A 350 -8.60 12.20 -22.81
N ALA A 351 -8.98 10.97 -22.45
CA ALA A 351 -8.14 9.78 -22.53
C ALA A 351 -7.80 9.34 -23.98
N GLU A 352 -8.54 9.80 -24.99
CA GLU A 352 -8.34 9.46 -26.40
C GLU A 352 -7.64 10.57 -27.20
N LEU A 353 -7.24 11.66 -26.54
CA LEU A 353 -6.49 12.75 -27.17
C LEU A 353 -5.11 12.27 -27.64
N ASN A 354 -4.64 12.84 -28.75
CA ASN A 354 -3.28 12.64 -29.25
C ASN A 354 -2.50 13.95 -29.31
N ILE A 355 -1.17 13.85 -29.23
CA ILE A 355 -0.29 15.01 -29.40
C ILE A 355 -0.49 15.56 -30.82
N GLY A 356 -0.66 16.88 -30.93
CA GLY A 356 -0.97 17.56 -32.18
C GLY A 356 -2.46 17.76 -32.47
N ASP A 357 -3.37 17.19 -31.68
CA ASP A 357 -4.80 17.46 -31.79
C ASP A 357 -5.09 18.95 -31.52
N TYR A 358 -6.02 19.53 -32.28
CA TYR A 358 -6.50 20.90 -32.08
C TYR A 358 -7.80 20.89 -31.28
N LEU A 359 -7.83 21.66 -30.21
CA LEU A 359 -8.96 21.73 -29.29
C LEU A 359 -9.52 23.14 -29.23
N LEU A 360 -10.85 23.24 -29.23
CA LEU A 360 -11.56 24.48 -28.96
C LEU A 360 -11.87 24.55 -27.46
N VAL A 361 -11.37 25.60 -26.80
CA VAL A 361 -11.63 25.87 -25.38
C VAL A 361 -12.38 27.18 -25.25
N ARG A 362 -13.63 27.11 -24.78
CA ARG A 362 -14.51 28.29 -24.59
C ARG A 362 -14.24 29.00 -23.28
N PRO A 363 -14.71 30.25 -23.11
CA PRO A 363 -14.67 30.92 -21.81
C PRO A 363 -15.42 30.10 -20.76
N GLY A 364 -14.80 29.93 -19.59
CA GLY A 364 -15.27 29.08 -18.48
C GLY A 364 -14.89 27.61 -18.58
N GLU A 365 -14.36 27.14 -19.71
CA GLU A 365 -13.92 25.74 -19.86
C GLU A 365 -12.50 25.54 -19.30
N VAL A 366 -12.27 24.32 -18.77
CA VAL A 366 -10.96 23.87 -18.28
C VAL A 366 -10.13 23.37 -19.46
N ILE A 367 -8.86 23.75 -19.49
CA ILE A 367 -7.90 23.30 -20.48
C ILE A 367 -7.60 21.80 -20.22
N PRO A 368 -7.88 20.88 -21.16
CA PRO A 368 -7.82 19.44 -20.91
C PRO A 368 -6.39 18.88 -20.85
N ALA A 369 -5.44 19.50 -21.55
CA ALA A 369 -4.07 19.05 -21.69
C ALA A 369 -3.11 20.22 -21.92
N ASP A 370 -1.82 20.03 -21.62
CA ASP A 370 -0.79 21.04 -21.86
C ASP A 370 -0.66 21.30 -23.36
N SER A 371 -0.85 22.56 -23.75
CA SER A 371 -1.06 22.93 -25.15
C SER A 371 -0.40 24.26 -25.48
N ILE A 372 -0.27 24.55 -26.77
CA ILE A 372 0.18 25.85 -27.28
C ILE A 372 -1.01 26.54 -27.93
N ILE A 373 -1.21 27.83 -27.67
CA ILE A 373 -2.27 28.61 -28.32
C ILE A 373 -1.90 28.80 -29.78
N VAL A 374 -2.75 28.34 -30.68
CA VAL A 374 -2.58 28.55 -32.13
C VAL A 374 -3.48 29.67 -32.66
N ASN A 375 -4.61 29.94 -32.00
CA ASN A 375 -5.50 31.04 -32.36
C ASN A 375 -6.24 31.60 -31.13
N GLY A 376 -6.41 32.92 -31.09
CA GLY A 376 -7.09 33.66 -30.03
C GLY A 376 -6.17 34.31 -29.01
N THR A 377 -6.77 35.10 -28.12
CA THR A 377 -6.09 35.77 -27.00
C THR A 377 -7.07 35.84 -25.84
N SER A 378 -6.68 35.35 -24.66
CA SER A 378 -7.59 35.26 -23.51
C SER A 378 -6.83 35.33 -22.20
N GLY A 379 -7.50 35.79 -21.15
CA GLY A 379 -7.09 35.53 -19.77
C GLY A 379 -7.17 34.04 -19.43
N ILE A 380 -6.09 33.50 -18.87
CA ILE A 380 -6.03 32.14 -18.33
C ILE A 380 -5.87 32.23 -16.81
N ASN A 381 -6.79 31.60 -16.09
CA ASN A 381 -6.68 31.45 -14.65
C ASN A 381 -5.84 30.20 -14.33
N GLU A 382 -4.59 30.42 -13.93
CA GLU A 382 -3.64 29.39 -13.50
C GLU A 382 -3.59 29.23 -11.96
N SER A 383 -4.55 29.82 -11.21
CA SER A 383 -4.56 29.85 -9.73
C SER A 383 -4.45 28.49 -9.07
N LEU A 384 -4.88 27.42 -9.75
CA LEU A 384 -4.77 26.06 -9.26
C LEU A 384 -3.31 25.60 -9.11
N ILE A 385 -2.43 26.10 -9.98
CA ILE A 385 -1.03 25.68 -10.09
C ILE A 385 -0.12 26.75 -9.50
N THR A 386 -0.38 28.02 -9.79
CA THR A 386 0.45 29.15 -9.35
C THR A 386 0.01 29.74 -8.02
N GLY A 387 -1.23 29.48 -7.58
CA GLY A 387 -1.83 30.12 -6.41
C GLY A 387 -2.26 31.58 -6.63
N GLU A 388 -1.94 32.18 -7.78
CA GLU A 388 -2.27 33.57 -8.08
C GLU A 388 -3.69 33.69 -8.62
N SER A 389 -4.52 34.54 -7.99
CA SER A 389 -5.95 34.66 -8.34
C SER A 389 -6.22 35.52 -9.59
N LEU A 390 -5.24 36.27 -10.08
CA LEU A 390 -5.40 37.12 -11.26
C LEU A 390 -5.13 36.33 -12.54
N PRO A 391 -6.06 36.33 -13.52
CA PRO A 391 -5.82 35.69 -14.81
C PRO A 391 -4.62 36.30 -15.54
N VAL A 392 -3.79 35.44 -16.11
CA VAL A 392 -2.65 35.83 -16.94
C VAL A 392 -3.11 35.90 -18.38
N THR A 393 -2.96 37.06 -19.03
CA THR A 393 -3.26 37.19 -20.46
C THR A 393 -2.27 36.40 -21.29
N LYS A 394 -2.77 35.50 -22.14
CA LYS A 394 -1.99 34.65 -23.04
C LYS A 394 -2.41 34.87 -24.48
N GLN A 395 -1.45 34.80 -25.39
CA GLN A 395 -1.63 35.02 -26.83
C GLN A 395 -1.10 33.85 -27.66
N VAL A 396 -1.25 33.94 -28.98
CA VAL A 396 -0.75 32.93 -29.92
C VAL A 396 0.74 32.64 -29.67
N SER A 397 1.10 31.37 -29.74
CA SER A 397 2.42 30.79 -29.41
C SER A 397 2.75 30.68 -27.92
N ASP A 398 1.93 31.21 -27.00
CA ASP A 398 2.12 30.96 -25.58
C ASP A 398 1.67 29.53 -25.19
N SER A 399 2.39 28.94 -24.22
CA SER A 399 1.99 27.68 -23.61
C SER A 399 0.92 27.87 -22.54
N VAL A 400 -0.05 26.97 -22.52
CA VAL A 400 -1.12 26.86 -21.52
C VAL A 400 -1.09 25.50 -20.85
N ILE A 401 -1.35 25.49 -19.55
CA ILE A 401 -1.21 24.30 -18.71
C ILE A 401 -2.58 23.63 -18.52
N GLY A 402 -2.62 22.31 -18.68
CA GLY A 402 -3.81 21.50 -18.41
C GLY A 402 -4.30 21.65 -16.98
N GLY A 403 -5.61 21.82 -16.80
CA GLY A 403 -6.24 22.13 -15.51
C GLY A 403 -6.48 23.62 -15.27
N SER A 404 -5.83 24.51 -16.03
CA SER A 404 -6.13 25.95 -15.99
C SER A 404 -7.50 26.24 -16.60
N THR A 405 -8.15 27.34 -16.20
CA THR A 405 -9.46 27.73 -16.74
C THR A 405 -9.32 28.90 -17.68
N ASN A 406 -9.91 28.80 -18.87
CA ASN A 406 -10.01 29.92 -19.80
C ASN A 406 -11.09 30.90 -19.29
N THR A 407 -10.83 32.20 -19.19
CA THR A 407 -11.79 33.13 -18.55
C THR A 407 -12.52 34.07 -19.50
N GLU A 408 -11.90 34.51 -20.60
CA GLU A 408 -12.41 35.65 -21.38
C GLU A 408 -12.91 35.28 -22.78
N ASN A 409 -12.00 34.84 -23.66
CA ASN A 409 -12.27 34.61 -25.09
C ASN A 409 -12.02 33.14 -25.47
N PRO A 410 -12.71 32.60 -26.48
CA PRO A 410 -12.43 31.26 -26.96
C PRO A 410 -11.02 31.15 -27.55
N LEU A 411 -10.37 30.02 -27.31
CA LEU A 411 -9.02 29.70 -27.79
C LEU A 411 -9.05 28.43 -28.64
N ILE A 412 -8.21 28.40 -29.67
CA ILE A 412 -7.82 27.16 -30.33
C ILE A 412 -6.41 26.84 -29.85
N ILE A 413 -6.27 25.65 -29.26
CA ILE A 413 -5.02 25.18 -28.68
C ILE A 413 -4.60 23.88 -29.37
N GLN A 414 -3.30 23.70 -29.57
CA GLN A 414 -2.73 22.46 -30.07
C GLN A 414 -2.11 21.67 -28.92
N VAL A 415 -2.54 20.43 -28.74
CA VAL A 415 -2.03 19.54 -27.69
C VAL A 415 -0.53 19.33 -27.88
N SER A 416 0.24 19.71 -26.86
CA SER A 416 1.70 19.60 -26.86
C SER A 416 2.21 18.45 -26.01
N LYS A 417 1.57 18.19 -24.87
CA LYS A 417 1.89 17.08 -23.95
C LYS A 417 0.63 16.45 -23.40
N LEU A 418 0.64 15.15 -23.22
CA LEU A 418 -0.47 14.34 -22.70
C LEU A 418 0.00 13.40 -21.61
N GLY A 419 -0.95 12.88 -20.83
CA GLY A 419 -0.68 11.87 -19.81
C GLY A 419 0.43 12.30 -18.85
N GLU A 420 1.45 11.45 -18.72
CA GLU A 420 2.56 11.59 -17.77
C GLU A 420 3.51 12.75 -18.04
N ASP A 421 3.57 13.21 -19.29
CA ASP A 421 4.40 14.35 -19.69
C ASP A 421 3.75 15.70 -19.33
N SER A 422 2.49 15.70 -18.90
CA SER A 422 1.80 16.92 -18.48
C SER A 422 2.36 17.46 -17.16
N VAL A 423 2.33 18.77 -16.98
CA VAL A 423 2.75 19.46 -15.75
C VAL A 423 1.96 18.93 -14.55
N LEU A 424 0.65 18.73 -14.70
CA LEU A 424 -0.20 18.22 -13.61
C LEU A 424 0.16 16.78 -13.22
N SER A 425 0.49 15.91 -14.19
CA SER A 425 0.95 14.55 -13.89
C SER A 425 2.37 14.51 -13.32
N SER A 426 3.24 15.45 -13.72
CA SER A 426 4.54 15.65 -13.06
C SER A 426 4.39 16.10 -11.61
N ILE A 427 3.47 17.03 -11.32
CA ILE A 427 3.12 17.44 -9.95
C ILE A 427 2.57 16.24 -9.16
N GLN A 428 1.67 15.45 -9.75
CA GLN A 428 1.15 14.23 -9.14
C GLN A 428 2.27 13.25 -8.78
N ARG A 429 3.21 12.99 -9.71
CA ARG A 429 4.36 12.12 -9.44
C ARG A 429 5.24 12.68 -8.31
N LEU A 430 5.50 13.98 -8.31
CA LEU A 430 6.28 14.63 -7.25
C LEU A 430 5.59 14.52 -5.87
N ILE A 431 4.27 14.63 -5.85
CA ILE A 431 3.43 14.44 -4.66
C ILE A 431 3.47 12.97 -4.21
N ASP A 432 3.27 12.03 -5.13
CA ASP A 432 3.31 10.59 -4.85
C ASP A 432 4.71 10.22 -4.31
N GLU A 433 5.79 10.59 -5.00
CA GLU A 433 7.18 10.42 -4.55
C GLU A 433 7.41 10.97 -3.13
N ALA A 434 6.86 12.15 -2.83
CA ALA A 434 6.95 12.76 -1.52
C ALA A 434 6.23 11.95 -0.43
N GLN A 435 5.04 11.44 -0.74
CA GLN A 435 4.23 10.63 0.19
C GLN A 435 4.77 9.21 0.38
N HIS A 436 5.49 8.67 -0.61
CA HIS A 436 6.08 7.33 -0.54
C HIS A 436 7.35 7.23 0.31
N THR A 437 7.98 8.36 0.68
CA THR A 437 9.23 8.33 1.45
C THR A 437 9.01 8.45 2.96
N LYS A 438 9.28 7.36 3.70
CA LYS A 438 9.25 7.39 5.18
C LYS A 438 10.32 8.32 5.76
N PRO A 439 9.95 9.29 6.64
CA PRO A 439 10.89 10.18 7.29
C PRO A 439 11.81 9.41 8.24
N ALA A 440 13.04 9.91 8.43
CA ALA A 440 14.05 9.26 9.25
C ALA A 440 13.58 9.07 10.70
N ILE A 441 12.84 10.02 11.24
CA ILE A 441 12.31 9.95 12.60
C ILE A 441 11.24 8.86 12.76
N ALA A 442 10.43 8.58 11.74
CA ALA A 442 9.46 7.48 11.76
C ALA A 442 10.17 6.13 11.73
N LYS A 443 11.24 6.00 10.93
CA LYS A 443 12.10 4.80 10.95
C LYS A 443 12.77 4.59 12.31
N LEU A 444 13.19 5.68 12.96
CA LEU A 444 13.75 5.63 14.32
C LEU A 444 12.68 5.20 15.33
N ALA A 445 11.48 5.76 15.27
CA ALA A 445 10.34 5.40 16.13
C ALA A 445 9.99 3.90 15.99
N ASP A 446 9.93 3.37 14.76
CA ASP A 446 9.67 1.94 14.52
C ASP A 446 10.75 1.03 15.13
N LYS A 447 12.02 1.45 15.04
CA LYS A 447 13.15 0.72 15.65
C LYS A 447 13.07 0.72 17.18
N ILE A 448 12.75 1.88 17.77
CA ILE A 448 12.56 2.03 19.22
C ILE A 448 11.38 1.18 19.68
N ALA A 449 10.26 1.20 18.94
CA ALA A 449 9.07 0.43 19.27
C ALA A 449 9.36 -1.07 19.31
N THR A 450 10.12 -1.60 18.35
CA THR A 450 10.49 -3.03 18.34
C THR A 450 11.31 -3.41 19.58
N TRP A 451 12.33 -2.60 19.92
CA TRP A 451 13.17 -2.85 21.10
C TRP A 451 12.38 -2.71 22.41
N PHE A 452 11.51 -1.71 22.49
CA PHE A 452 10.63 -1.47 23.62
C PHE A 452 9.69 -2.66 23.86
N VAL A 453 9.07 -3.21 22.81
CA VAL A 453 8.19 -4.39 22.93
C VAL A 453 8.97 -5.62 23.39
N SER A 454 10.18 -5.85 22.89
CA SER A 454 11.02 -6.96 23.36
C SER A 454 11.34 -6.83 24.86
N ILE A 455 11.74 -5.65 25.31
CA ILE A 455 11.99 -5.39 26.73
C ILE A 455 10.72 -5.58 27.55
N LEU A 456 9.59 -5.06 27.08
CA LEU A 456 8.31 -5.19 27.75
C LEU A 456 7.95 -6.66 27.97
N LEU A 457 8.12 -7.52 26.95
CA LEU A 457 7.84 -8.95 27.10
C LEU A 457 8.79 -9.62 28.10
N THR A 458 10.07 -9.25 28.09
CA THR A 458 11.03 -9.75 29.09
C THR A 458 10.66 -9.31 30.51
N VAL A 459 10.31 -8.03 30.70
CA VAL A 459 9.88 -7.49 31.99
C VAL A 459 8.58 -8.15 32.43
N ALA A 460 7.59 -8.31 31.54
CA ALA A 460 6.34 -8.98 31.85
C ALA A 460 6.56 -10.44 32.26
N ALA A 461 7.48 -11.17 31.63
CA ALA A 461 7.84 -12.52 32.02
C ALA A 461 8.51 -12.56 33.41
N ILE A 462 9.40 -11.61 33.71
CA ILE A 462 10.03 -11.50 35.03
C ILE A 462 8.98 -11.18 36.11
N VAL A 463 8.09 -10.23 35.83
CA VAL A 463 6.99 -9.83 36.72
C VAL A 463 6.06 -11.02 36.97
N ALA A 464 5.67 -11.75 35.93
CA ALA A 464 4.86 -12.95 36.04
C ALA A 464 5.55 -14.00 36.91
N TYR A 465 6.84 -14.27 36.68
CA TYR A 465 7.61 -15.24 37.47
C TYR A 465 7.74 -14.82 38.94
N TYR A 466 8.08 -13.57 39.22
CA TYR A 466 8.21 -13.07 40.59
C TYR A 466 6.89 -13.20 41.36
N TRP A 467 5.79 -12.70 40.79
CA TRP A 467 4.49 -12.72 41.45
C TRP A 467 3.90 -14.12 41.53
N TYR A 468 4.20 -15.01 40.57
CA TYR A 468 3.80 -16.41 40.68
C TYR A 468 4.37 -17.07 41.95
N ASN A 469 5.58 -16.69 42.36
CA ASN A 469 6.19 -17.21 43.58
C ASN A 469 5.78 -16.43 44.84
N ALA A 470 5.61 -15.11 44.76
CA ALA A 470 5.32 -14.26 45.90
C ALA A 470 3.83 -14.23 46.31
N ASP A 471 2.92 -14.16 45.33
CA ASP A 471 1.47 -14.18 45.53
C ASP A 471 0.76 -14.83 44.32
N PRO A 472 0.57 -16.17 44.34
CA PRO A 472 -0.06 -16.92 43.26
C PRO A 472 -1.52 -16.53 42.97
N ALA A 473 -2.18 -15.75 43.83
CA ALA A 473 -3.53 -15.27 43.57
C ALA A 473 -3.53 -14.09 42.57
N ARG A 474 -2.49 -13.24 42.61
CA ARG A 474 -2.48 -11.95 41.89
C ARG A 474 -1.55 -11.88 40.68
N TRP A 475 -0.68 -12.85 40.47
CA TRP A 475 0.30 -12.81 39.37
C TRP A 475 -0.34 -12.59 38.00
N LEU A 476 -1.55 -13.14 37.78
CA LEU A 476 -2.25 -13.09 36.51
C LEU A 476 -2.75 -11.67 36.20
N GLU A 477 -3.40 -11.02 37.17
CA GLU A 477 -3.84 -9.61 37.09
C GLU A 477 -2.68 -8.67 36.81
N ILE A 478 -1.58 -8.83 37.56
CA ILE A 478 -0.40 -7.96 37.45
C ILE A 478 0.28 -8.15 36.09
N THR A 479 0.35 -9.39 35.59
CA THR A 479 0.92 -9.69 34.28
C THR A 479 0.09 -9.10 33.15
N ILE A 480 -1.24 -9.25 33.19
CA ILE A 480 -2.14 -8.66 32.20
C ILE A 480 -2.02 -7.13 32.24
N ALA A 481 -2.06 -6.52 33.43
CA ALA A 481 -1.92 -5.07 33.58
C ALA A 481 -0.61 -4.56 32.99
N THR A 482 0.50 -5.27 33.22
CA THR A 482 1.82 -4.93 32.67
C THR A 482 1.85 -4.99 31.14
N LEU A 483 1.28 -6.05 30.55
CA LEU A 483 1.21 -6.22 29.09
C LEU A 483 0.32 -5.17 28.41
N VAL A 484 -0.81 -4.84 29.03
CA VAL A 484 -1.86 -3.98 28.44
C VAL A 484 -1.52 -2.49 28.58
N VAL A 485 -1.13 -2.03 29.77
CA VAL A 485 -0.85 -0.60 30.04
C VAL A 485 0.34 -0.10 29.22
N SER A 486 1.27 -0.97 28.89
CA SER A 486 2.51 -0.62 28.22
C SER A 486 2.38 -0.48 26.70
N CYS A 487 1.17 -0.48 26.11
CA CYS A 487 1.03 -0.35 24.66
C CYS A 487 1.64 0.96 24.13
N PRO A 488 2.67 0.95 23.26
CA PRO A 488 3.24 2.17 22.70
C PRO A 488 2.40 2.74 21.54
N CYS A 489 1.10 2.46 21.53
CA CYS A 489 0.13 2.79 20.49
C CYS A 489 0.21 4.26 20.01
N ALA A 490 0.34 5.20 20.94
CA ALA A 490 0.39 6.63 20.61
C ALA A 490 1.73 7.08 20.01
N LEU A 491 2.83 6.41 20.39
CA LEU A 491 4.19 6.80 19.99
C LEU A 491 4.42 6.55 18.49
N SER A 492 3.94 5.42 17.95
CA SER A 492 4.07 5.08 16.53
C SER A 492 3.15 5.90 15.62
N LEU A 493 2.09 6.49 16.17
CA LEU A 493 1.11 7.30 15.42
C LEU A 493 1.51 8.77 15.33
N ALA A 494 2.11 9.32 16.38
CA ALA A 494 2.28 10.76 16.55
C ALA A 494 2.99 11.43 15.36
N THR A 495 4.14 10.88 14.94
CA THR A 495 4.96 11.52 13.91
C THR A 495 4.35 11.47 12.51
N PRO A 496 3.88 10.31 11.99
CA PRO A 496 3.24 10.26 10.69
C PRO A 496 2.02 11.18 10.60
N THR A 497 1.20 11.26 11.64
CA THR A 497 0.02 12.13 11.66
C THR A 497 0.41 13.62 11.60
N ALA A 498 1.42 14.02 12.37
CA ALA A 498 1.91 15.41 12.36
C ALA A 498 2.48 15.82 10.99
N ILE A 499 3.30 14.96 10.37
CA ILE A 499 3.92 15.23 9.07
C ILE A 499 2.87 15.30 7.97
N THR A 500 1.95 14.35 7.95
CA THR A 500 0.88 14.30 6.97
C THR A 500 -0.01 15.56 7.07
N ALA A 501 -0.42 15.96 8.28
CA ALA A 501 -1.17 17.19 8.49
C ALA A 501 -0.40 18.46 8.06
N ALA A 502 0.90 18.54 8.37
CA ALA A 502 1.75 19.66 7.97
C ALA A 502 1.88 19.75 6.44
N SER A 503 2.15 18.63 5.75
CA SER A 503 2.23 18.58 4.29
C SER A 503 0.93 18.99 3.63
N GLY A 504 -0.22 18.54 4.14
CA GLY A 504 -1.52 18.95 3.62
C GLY A 504 -1.79 20.45 3.77
N GLN A 505 -1.34 21.08 4.86
CA GLN A 505 -1.48 22.52 5.05
C GLN A 505 -0.52 23.33 4.17
N LEU A 506 0.71 22.85 3.98
CA LEU A 506 1.70 23.48 3.10
C LEU A 506 1.27 23.43 1.63
N ALA A 507 0.67 22.32 1.19
CA ALA A 507 0.14 22.20 -0.16
C ALA A 507 -0.91 23.28 -0.48
N LYS A 508 -1.77 23.64 0.48
CA LYS A 508 -2.78 24.70 0.32
C LYS A 508 -2.20 26.10 0.09
N ILE A 509 -0.94 26.32 0.48
CA ILE A 509 -0.24 27.60 0.26
C ILE A 509 0.81 27.50 -0.85
N GLY A 510 0.74 26.45 -1.69
CA GLY A 510 1.65 26.26 -2.82
C GLY A 510 3.04 25.71 -2.46
N LEU A 511 3.23 25.24 -1.22
CA LEU A 511 4.49 24.65 -0.76
C LEU A 511 4.39 23.12 -0.77
N LEU A 512 5.15 22.47 -1.65
CA LEU A 512 5.14 21.01 -1.80
C LEU A 512 6.47 20.43 -1.29
N PRO A 513 6.50 19.87 -0.07
CA PRO A 513 7.70 19.21 0.43
C PRO A 513 7.92 17.90 -0.33
N LYS A 514 8.91 17.85 -1.25
CA LYS A 514 9.23 16.65 -2.03
C LYS A 514 9.71 15.46 -1.18
N ARG A 515 10.14 15.68 0.06
CA ARG A 515 10.64 14.63 0.95
C ARG A 515 10.13 14.87 2.37
N ALA A 516 9.68 13.83 3.05
CA ALA A 516 9.12 13.96 4.40
C ALA A 516 10.10 14.57 5.43
N HIS A 517 11.41 14.31 5.28
CA HIS A 517 12.44 14.92 6.15
C HIS A 517 12.71 16.40 5.86
N ALA A 518 12.26 16.94 4.71
CA ALA A 518 12.50 18.33 4.37
C ALA A 518 11.85 19.28 5.38
N LEU A 519 10.73 18.89 5.99
CA LEU A 519 10.06 19.67 7.04
C LEU A 519 10.90 19.72 8.33
N GLU A 520 11.55 18.62 8.68
CA GLU A 520 12.46 18.57 9.83
C GLU A 520 13.69 19.44 9.58
N THR A 521 14.31 19.28 8.40
CA THR A 521 15.46 20.09 8.00
C THR A 521 15.11 21.57 7.94
N LEU A 522 13.95 21.91 7.39
CA LEU A 522 13.45 23.29 7.33
C LEU A 522 13.22 23.88 8.74
N ALA A 523 12.69 23.09 9.66
CA ALA A 523 12.50 23.51 11.06
C ALA A 523 13.83 23.75 11.80
N GLN A 524 14.92 23.10 11.36
CA GLN A 524 16.27 23.26 11.92
C GLN A 524 17.13 24.27 11.13
N ALA A 525 16.64 24.76 9.99
CA ALA A 525 17.39 25.68 9.15
C ALA A 525 17.53 27.05 9.83
N THR A 526 18.77 27.51 9.97
CA THR A 526 19.11 28.82 10.53
C THR A 526 19.35 29.87 9.45
N ASP A 527 19.85 29.43 8.30
CA ASP A 527 20.31 30.28 7.21
C ASP A 527 19.60 29.90 5.91
N PHE A 528 19.09 30.91 5.22
CA PHE A 528 18.43 30.77 3.93
C PHE A 528 19.26 31.43 2.84
N VAL A 529 19.79 30.63 1.92
CA VAL A 529 20.56 31.11 0.77
C VAL A 529 19.67 31.02 -0.46
N PHE A 530 19.36 32.17 -1.04
CA PHE A 530 18.53 32.26 -2.24
C PHE A 530 19.41 32.40 -3.47
N ASP A 531 19.11 31.63 -4.51
CA ASP A 531 19.62 31.96 -5.83
C ASP A 531 19.02 33.29 -6.29
N LYS A 532 19.77 34.07 -7.06
CA LYS A 532 19.26 35.35 -7.56
C LYS A 532 18.32 35.11 -8.73
N THR A 533 18.79 34.40 -9.74
CA THR A 533 18.13 34.31 -11.04
C THR A 533 17.00 33.29 -11.00
N GLY A 534 15.76 33.71 -11.27
CA GLY A 534 14.61 32.79 -11.29
C GLY A 534 14.06 32.41 -9.90
N THR A 535 14.70 32.85 -8.80
CA THR A 535 14.13 32.75 -7.44
C THR A 535 13.80 34.14 -6.90
N LEU A 536 14.77 35.06 -6.83
CA LEU A 536 14.52 36.46 -6.43
C LEU A 536 14.11 37.34 -7.62
N THR A 537 14.50 36.96 -8.84
CA THR A 537 14.13 37.68 -10.07
C THR A 537 13.11 36.90 -10.89
N THR A 538 12.34 37.61 -11.71
CA THR A 538 11.34 37.02 -12.63
C THR A 538 11.94 36.24 -13.80
N GLY A 539 13.28 36.17 -13.91
CA GLY A 539 13.97 35.47 -15.00
C GLY A 539 13.80 36.10 -16.38
N ARG A 540 13.11 37.24 -16.49
CA ARG A 540 12.87 37.96 -17.74
C ARG A 540 13.80 39.17 -17.86
N ILE A 541 14.54 39.25 -18.95
CA ILE A 541 15.34 40.44 -19.26
C ILE A 541 14.36 41.54 -19.67
N LYS A 542 14.38 42.65 -18.94
CA LYS A 542 13.59 43.86 -19.25
C LYS A 542 14.56 44.98 -19.60
N LEU A 543 14.31 45.66 -20.72
CA LEU A 543 14.97 46.92 -21.03
C LEU A 543 14.50 47.94 -19.99
N GLU A 544 15.39 48.30 -19.07
CA GLU A 544 15.08 49.21 -17.97
C GLU A 544 15.27 50.67 -18.38
N ASP A 545 16.38 50.96 -19.07
CA ASP A 545 16.72 52.31 -19.48
C ASP A 545 17.37 52.33 -20.87
N ILE A 546 17.13 53.40 -21.62
CA ILE A 546 17.80 53.69 -22.89
C ILE A 546 18.49 55.04 -22.73
N ILE A 547 19.80 55.01 -22.51
CA ILE A 547 20.61 56.22 -22.45
C ILE A 547 21.03 56.60 -23.87
N LEU A 548 20.30 57.55 -24.46
CA LEU A 548 20.67 58.16 -25.74
C LEU A 548 21.77 59.19 -25.50
N GLN A 549 23.01 58.88 -25.90
CA GLN A 549 24.07 59.89 -25.96
C GLN A 549 23.76 60.87 -27.10
N THR A 550 23.34 62.09 -26.74
CA THR A 550 23.00 63.16 -27.69
C THR A 550 24.17 64.08 -28.04
N ASN A 551 25.41 63.74 -27.68
CA ASN A 551 26.57 64.52 -28.13
C ASN A 551 27.71 63.62 -28.62
N ASP A 552 28.17 64.01 -29.80
CA ASP A 552 29.30 63.51 -30.56
C ASP A 552 30.58 63.39 -29.71
N GLN A 553 31.42 62.40 -30.04
CA GLN A 553 32.79 62.16 -29.55
C GLN A 553 32.99 61.26 -28.31
N ASN A 554 32.99 59.94 -28.52
CA ASN A 554 34.24 59.16 -28.56
C ASN A 554 33.91 57.72 -28.97
N SER A 555 34.42 57.30 -30.12
CA SER A 555 34.16 56.02 -30.78
C SER A 555 34.73 54.77 -30.08
N ASP A 556 35.26 54.91 -28.86
CA ASP A 556 35.99 53.83 -28.18
C ASP A 556 35.10 52.95 -27.26
N TYR A 557 33.81 53.24 -27.13
CA TYR A 557 32.91 52.54 -26.19
C TYR A 557 31.69 51.87 -26.83
N ILE A 558 31.72 51.55 -28.13
CA ILE A 558 30.63 50.79 -28.76
C ILE A 558 31.05 49.32 -28.92
N LEU A 559 30.54 48.52 -27.97
CA LEU A 559 30.47 47.05 -27.89
C LEU A 559 31.78 46.30 -27.54
N ALA A 560 31.90 45.98 -26.24
CA ALA A 560 32.42 44.70 -25.78
C ALA A 560 31.25 43.87 -25.24
#